data_AF-A0A1R0XJT4-F1
#
_entry.id   AF-A0A1R0XJT4-F1
#
_cell.length_a   1.000
_cell.length_b   1.000
_cell.length_c   1.000
_cell.angle_alpha   90.00
_cell.angle_beta   90.00
_cell.angle_gamma   90.00
#
_symmetry.space_group_name_H-M   'P 1'
#
loop_
_entity.id
_entity.type
_entity.pdbx_description
1 polymer ?
#
loop_
_entity_poly.entity_id
_entity_poly.type
_entity_poly.pdbx_seq_one_letter_code
_entity_poly.pdbx_strand_id
1 'polypeptide(L)'
;MITTFINGMDISFLDEIEQGGGKFHSSSVRTAEEGEDLLHILKDNGVNAIRLRIWNDPPGGFCNLERTLVMAKRIKDAGLNFLLDFHYSDKWADPANQWKPKAWELLDFSGLTSAVYEYTREVLEALQSQGTLPDMVQIGNEITPGMLWGEGKVDGDSDTPEQWEQFTTLVKAGIAGAKSVDSDLSIMIHIDRGADHPTSRNFYDRFLEHGVNFDVIGLSFYSWWHGTLDDLQHNLNELAMRYNKDIIVVETAYPWTLNAPEGFSVIVNEESQLHEAYPATVEGQANYMKDFISVIENTPNGKGIGFYYWEPAWIPSQKEWSVGHENGWSNLALFDFEGKKLDSLQF
;
A
#
# COMPACT_ATOMS: atom_id res chain seq x y z
N MET A 1 12.19 -13.41 18.06
CA MET A 1 10.85 -13.12 18.61
C MET A 1 9.86 -13.56 17.55
N ILE A 2 8.76 -14.21 17.92
CA ILE A 2 7.68 -14.52 16.97
C ILE A 2 7.06 -13.16 16.62
N THR A 3 7.27 -12.68 15.40
CA THR A 3 6.55 -11.52 14.86
C THR A 3 5.08 -11.90 14.73
N THR A 4 4.19 -11.04 15.23
CA THR A 4 2.75 -11.26 15.03
C THR A 4 2.46 -11.06 13.55
N PHE A 5 1.70 -11.99 12.94
CA PHE A 5 1.30 -11.87 11.54
C PHE A 5 0.55 -10.55 11.32
N ILE A 6 0.93 -9.80 10.29
CA ILE A 6 0.33 -8.50 9.98
C ILE A 6 -0.99 -8.73 9.25
N ASN A 7 -2.09 -8.35 9.91
CA ASN A 7 -3.40 -8.18 9.31
C ASN A 7 -3.62 -6.68 9.17
N GLY A 8 -3.11 -6.14 8.07
CA GLY A 8 -3.02 -4.72 7.81
C GLY A 8 -4.14 -4.20 6.91
N MET A 9 -4.39 -2.89 6.99
CA MET A 9 -5.32 -2.19 6.11
C MET A 9 -4.68 -0.88 5.63
N ASP A 10 -4.76 -0.58 4.34
CA ASP A 10 -4.49 0.77 3.83
C ASP A 10 -5.78 1.58 3.90
N ILE A 11 -5.80 2.67 4.67
CA ILE A 11 -6.98 3.53 4.85
C ILE A 11 -6.66 4.99 4.58
N SER A 12 -5.79 5.24 3.59
CA SER A 12 -5.30 6.57 3.29
C SER A 12 -6.41 7.57 2.94
N PHE A 13 -7.52 7.10 2.37
CA PHE A 13 -8.69 7.96 2.11
C PHE A 13 -9.64 8.15 3.30
N LEU A 14 -9.41 7.54 4.47
CA LEU A 14 -10.34 7.67 5.61
C LEU A 14 -10.64 9.12 5.99
N ASP A 15 -9.60 9.98 6.06
CA ASP A 15 -9.78 11.40 6.38
C ASP A 15 -10.67 12.11 5.34
N GLU A 16 -10.51 11.76 4.06
CA GLU A 16 -11.31 12.33 2.98
C GLU A 16 -12.75 11.80 2.98
N ILE A 17 -12.93 10.51 3.23
CA ILE A 17 -14.24 9.87 3.33
C ILE A 17 -15.07 10.53 4.44
N GLU A 18 -14.49 10.71 5.64
CA GLU A 18 -15.16 11.32 6.79
C GLU A 18 -15.49 12.80 6.53
N GLN A 19 -14.58 13.56 5.90
CA GLN A 19 -14.86 14.95 5.51
C GLN A 19 -15.93 15.06 4.41
N GLY A 20 -16.04 14.05 3.54
CA GLY A 20 -17.12 13.88 2.58
C GLY A 20 -18.46 13.44 3.20
N GLY A 21 -18.51 13.21 4.52
CA GLY A 21 -19.71 12.78 5.24
C GLY A 21 -19.94 11.27 5.26
N GLY A 22 -18.97 10.48 4.78
CA GLY A 22 -18.98 9.02 4.93
C GLY A 22 -18.96 8.60 6.40
N LYS A 23 -19.66 7.53 6.71
CA LYS A 23 -19.80 6.97 8.07
C LYS A 23 -19.68 5.46 8.01
N PHE A 24 -19.19 4.87 9.09
CA PHE A 24 -19.03 3.43 9.19
C PHE A 24 -19.86 2.84 10.32
N HIS A 25 -20.35 1.62 10.11
CA HIS A 25 -21.23 0.94 11.06
C HIS A 25 -20.84 -0.53 11.21
N SER A 26 -20.54 -0.93 12.43
CA SER A 26 -20.60 -2.32 12.84
C SER A 26 -22.05 -2.76 12.95
N SER A 27 -22.29 -4.07 12.89
CA SER A 27 -23.61 -4.66 13.12
C SER A 27 -24.16 -4.43 14.55
N SER A 28 -23.38 -3.81 15.44
CA SER A 28 -23.72 -3.60 16.85
C SER A 28 -24.35 -2.24 17.16
N VAL A 29 -24.31 -1.27 16.23
CA VAL A 29 -24.82 0.09 16.45
C VAL A 29 -26.34 0.16 16.33
N ARG A 30 -26.98 0.78 17.33
CA ARG A 30 -28.45 0.93 17.38
C ARG A 30 -28.99 2.19 16.71
N THR A 31 -28.14 3.17 16.40
CA THR A 31 -28.52 4.42 15.72
C THR A 31 -27.54 4.72 14.59
N ALA A 32 -27.99 4.52 13.35
CA ALA A 32 -27.20 4.76 12.13
C ALA A 32 -26.78 6.22 11.91
N GLU A 33 -27.24 7.17 12.73
CA GLU A 33 -27.00 8.60 12.49
C GLU A 33 -25.60 9.08 12.88
N GLU A 34 -24.89 8.45 13.81
CA GLU A 34 -23.60 8.96 14.32
C GLU A 34 -22.36 8.29 13.71
N GLY A 35 -22.46 7.04 13.23
CA GLY A 35 -21.30 6.28 12.77
C GLY A 35 -20.35 5.88 13.91
N GLU A 36 -19.45 4.94 13.65
CA GLU A 36 -18.35 4.55 14.52
C GLU A 36 -17.01 4.94 13.89
N ASP A 37 -15.97 5.10 14.73
CA ASP A 37 -14.59 5.26 14.25
C ASP A 37 -14.14 3.98 13.54
N LEU A 38 -13.77 4.10 12.26
CA LEU A 38 -13.35 2.96 11.44
C LEU A 38 -12.21 2.17 12.10
N LEU A 39 -11.25 2.84 12.75
CA LEU A 39 -10.11 2.16 13.37
C LEU A 39 -10.55 1.21 14.50
N HIS A 40 -11.59 1.57 15.25
CA HIS A 40 -12.15 0.68 16.27
C HIS A 40 -12.85 -0.51 15.63
N ILE A 41 -13.64 -0.31 14.57
CA ILE A 41 -14.27 -1.41 13.84
C ILE A 41 -13.19 -2.36 13.31
N LEU A 42 -12.16 -1.85 12.64
CA LEU A 42 -11.06 -2.66 12.10
C LEU A 42 -10.37 -3.46 13.22
N LYS A 43 -9.99 -2.79 14.32
CA LYS A 43 -9.30 -3.42 15.46
C LYS A 43 -10.14 -4.52 16.12
N ASP A 44 -11.43 -4.28 16.32
CA ASP A 44 -12.37 -5.27 16.88
C ASP A 44 -12.57 -6.49 15.96
N ASN A 45 -12.16 -6.39 14.69
CA ASN A 45 -12.17 -7.49 13.73
C ASN A 45 -10.75 -8.00 13.40
N GLY A 46 -9.78 -7.77 14.29
CA GLY A 46 -8.46 -8.42 14.25
C GLY A 46 -7.40 -7.70 13.41
N VAL A 47 -7.70 -6.51 12.88
CA VAL A 47 -6.69 -5.66 12.23
C VAL A 47 -5.69 -5.17 13.27
N ASN A 48 -4.41 -5.26 12.96
CA ASN A 48 -3.32 -4.90 13.86
C ASN A 48 -2.31 -3.89 13.26
N ALA A 49 -2.47 -3.53 11.99
CA ALA A 49 -1.60 -2.58 11.31
C ALA A 49 -2.38 -1.69 10.33
N ILE A 50 -1.90 -0.48 10.13
CA ILE A 50 -2.42 0.48 9.16
C ILE A 50 -1.30 0.96 8.27
N ARG A 51 -1.57 0.98 6.96
CA ARG A 51 -0.73 1.62 5.94
C ARG A 51 -1.34 2.97 5.57
N LEU A 52 -0.49 4.00 5.44
CA LEU A 52 -0.86 5.26 4.84
C LEU A 52 0.11 5.62 3.72
N ARG A 53 -0.41 6.06 2.58
CA ARG A 53 0.37 6.72 1.55
C ARG A 53 0.61 8.19 1.87
N ILE A 54 1.75 8.71 1.47
CA ILE A 54 2.05 10.14 1.52
C ILE A 54 2.53 10.66 0.16
N TRP A 55 1.93 11.76 -0.25
CA TRP A 55 2.24 12.55 -1.43
C TRP A 55 2.93 13.85 -1.03
N ASN A 56 3.80 14.34 -1.91
CA ASN A 56 4.68 15.49 -1.66
C ASN A 56 3.90 16.80 -1.51
N ASP A 57 3.25 17.26 -2.57
CA ASP A 57 2.41 18.46 -2.58
C ASP A 57 1.14 18.24 -3.42
N PRO A 58 0.20 17.42 -2.92
CA PRO A 58 -0.96 17.03 -3.70
C PRO A 58 -1.98 18.16 -3.85
N PRO A 59 -2.43 18.46 -5.09
CA PRO A 59 -3.31 19.59 -5.35
C PRO A 59 -4.68 19.48 -4.67
N GLY A 60 -5.13 18.26 -4.35
CA GLY A 60 -6.38 17.99 -3.66
C GLY A 60 -6.32 18.16 -2.13
N GLY A 61 -5.14 18.38 -1.54
CA GLY A 61 -4.99 18.66 -0.10
C GLY A 61 -5.14 17.46 0.85
N PHE A 62 -5.18 16.24 0.32
CA PHE A 62 -5.21 14.98 1.07
C PHE A 62 -3.98 14.14 0.79
N CYS A 63 -3.71 13.14 1.64
CA CYS A 63 -2.49 12.32 1.61
C CYS A 63 -1.18 13.13 1.73
N ASN A 64 -1.23 14.37 2.22
CA ASN A 64 -0.04 15.18 2.51
C ASN A 64 0.40 15.02 3.97
N LEU A 65 1.54 15.60 4.35
CA LEU A 65 2.07 15.52 5.71
C LEU A 65 1.08 15.99 6.79
N GLU A 66 0.34 17.08 6.55
CA GLU A 66 -0.65 17.61 7.51
C GLU A 66 -1.72 16.56 7.82
N ARG A 67 -2.29 15.93 6.78
CA ARG A 67 -3.31 14.88 6.96
C ARG A 67 -2.71 13.59 7.52
N THR A 68 -1.52 13.22 7.09
CA THR A 68 -0.80 12.05 7.61
C THR A 68 -0.52 12.17 9.11
N LEU A 69 -0.18 13.35 9.62
CA LEU A 69 0.00 13.59 11.07
C LEU A 69 -1.31 13.38 11.86
N VAL A 70 -2.45 13.78 11.31
CA VAL A 70 -3.76 13.53 11.95
C VAL A 70 -4.03 12.04 12.04
N MET A 71 -3.83 11.32 10.93
CA MET A 71 -4.07 9.88 10.86
C MET A 71 -3.08 9.06 11.68
N ALA A 72 -1.78 9.41 11.66
CA ALA A 72 -0.74 8.74 12.43
C ALA A 72 -1.04 8.80 13.93
N LYS A 73 -1.56 9.93 14.44
CA LYS A 73 -2.02 10.02 15.83
C LYS A 73 -3.15 9.05 16.12
N ARG A 74 -4.18 9.00 15.26
CA ARG A 74 -5.30 8.04 15.43
C ARG A 74 -4.82 6.59 15.44
N ILE A 75 -3.91 6.23 14.53
CA ILE A 75 -3.33 4.88 14.44
C ILE A 75 -2.59 4.50 15.73
N LYS A 76 -1.73 5.39 16.23
CA LYS A 76 -0.95 5.14 17.45
C LYS A 76 -1.81 5.17 18.71
N ASP A 77 -2.80 6.07 18.80
CA ASP A 77 -3.77 6.09 19.90
C ASP A 77 -4.61 4.81 19.94
N ALA A 78 -4.92 4.23 18.77
CA ALA A 78 -5.56 2.92 18.65
C ALA A 78 -4.61 1.75 18.94
N GLY A 79 -3.31 1.98 19.12
CA GLY A 79 -2.31 0.95 19.41
C GLY A 79 -2.07 0.00 18.23
N LEU A 80 -2.21 0.48 17.00
CA LEU A 80 -1.97 -0.27 15.77
C LEU A 80 -0.56 0.00 15.25
N ASN A 81 0.03 -0.98 14.58
CA ASN A 81 1.28 -0.76 13.84
C ASN A 81 1.03 0.20 12.68
N PHE A 82 2.05 0.97 12.30
CA PHE A 82 1.97 1.99 11.28
C PHE A 82 3.05 1.78 10.21
N LEU A 83 2.63 1.53 8.97
CA LEU A 83 3.46 1.55 7.76
C LEU A 83 3.23 2.87 7.01
N LEU A 84 4.29 3.63 6.78
CA LEU A 84 4.23 4.84 5.94
C LEU A 84 4.81 4.55 4.56
N ASP A 85 4.02 4.81 3.53
CA ASP A 85 4.40 4.64 2.12
C ASP A 85 4.66 5.97 1.42
N PHE A 86 5.93 6.21 1.08
CA PHE A 86 6.34 7.36 0.28
C PHE A 86 6.15 7.08 -1.21
N HIS A 87 5.21 7.79 -1.84
CA HIS A 87 5.04 7.72 -3.29
C HIS A 87 6.10 8.51 -4.08
N TYR A 88 6.75 9.50 -3.43
CA TYR A 88 7.66 10.46 -4.10
C TYR A 88 7.03 11.11 -5.34
N SER A 89 5.78 11.54 -5.21
CA SER A 89 5.00 12.20 -6.24
C SER A 89 3.93 13.11 -5.59
N ASP A 90 3.39 14.06 -6.34
CA ASP A 90 2.26 14.90 -5.90
C ASP A 90 0.89 14.20 -6.07
N LYS A 91 0.90 12.96 -6.56
CA LYS A 91 -0.31 12.17 -6.86
C LYS A 91 0.05 10.68 -6.89
N TRP A 92 -0.92 9.86 -7.27
CA TRP A 92 -0.74 8.41 -7.45
C TRP A 92 0.54 8.05 -8.21
N ALA A 93 1.31 7.14 -7.61
CA ALA A 93 2.53 6.58 -8.17
C ALA A 93 2.31 5.06 -8.28
N ASP A 94 2.47 4.54 -9.49
CA ASP A 94 2.14 3.18 -9.90
C ASP A 94 3.08 2.77 -11.08
N PRO A 95 3.02 1.53 -11.59
CA PRO A 95 3.89 1.07 -12.67
C PRO A 95 3.73 1.85 -13.99
N ALA A 96 2.59 2.51 -14.21
CA ALA A 96 2.32 3.33 -15.37
C ALA A 96 2.61 4.83 -15.12
N ASN A 97 2.83 5.24 -13.87
CA ASN A 97 2.97 6.64 -13.48
C ASN A 97 3.94 6.81 -12.31
N GLN A 98 5.12 7.41 -12.54
CA GLN A 98 6.08 7.75 -11.47
C GLN A 98 6.55 9.20 -11.62
N TRP A 99 5.60 10.13 -11.70
CA TRP A 99 5.89 11.53 -11.99
C TRP A 99 6.65 12.19 -10.84
N LYS A 100 7.67 12.99 -11.16
CA LYS A 100 8.35 13.83 -10.19
C LYS A 100 7.34 14.82 -9.55
N PRO A 101 7.47 15.11 -8.25
CA PRO A 101 6.83 16.27 -7.65
C PRO A 101 7.19 17.52 -8.42
N LYS A 102 6.24 18.46 -8.55
CA LYS A 102 6.41 19.70 -9.33
C LYS A 102 7.62 20.51 -8.85
N ALA A 103 7.86 20.53 -7.54
CA ALA A 103 9.01 21.22 -6.95
C ALA A 103 10.37 20.63 -7.37
N TRP A 104 10.39 19.39 -7.88
CA TRP A 104 11.61 18.64 -8.17
C TRP A 104 11.89 18.51 -9.68
N GLU A 105 10.97 18.90 -10.56
CA GLU A 105 11.08 18.71 -12.01
C GLU A 105 12.35 19.34 -12.62
N LEU A 106 12.79 20.48 -12.07
CA LEU A 106 13.93 21.26 -12.57
C LEU A 106 15.24 21.01 -11.81
N LEU A 107 15.24 20.10 -10.83
CA LEU A 107 16.46 19.73 -10.12
C LEU A 107 17.35 18.88 -11.03
N ASP A 108 18.66 19.11 -10.95
CA ASP A 108 19.62 18.14 -11.49
C ASP A 108 19.65 16.87 -10.62
N PHE A 109 20.35 15.84 -11.07
CA PHE A 109 20.37 14.56 -10.37
C PHE A 109 20.86 14.66 -8.91
N SER A 110 21.85 15.52 -8.64
CA SER A 110 22.36 15.74 -7.28
C SER A 110 21.31 16.45 -6.40
N GLY A 111 20.63 17.44 -6.96
CA GLY A 111 19.52 18.15 -6.31
C GLY A 111 18.35 17.21 -6.03
N LEU A 112 17.97 16.38 -7.00
CA LEU A 112 16.90 15.38 -6.85
C LEU A 112 17.24 14.36 -5.75
N THR A 113 18.46 13.84 -5.75
CA THR A 113 18.94 12.91 -4.71
C THR A 113 18.87 13.56 -3.32
N SER A 114 19.30 14.83 -3.21
CA SER A 114 19.21 15.58 -1.95
C SER A 114 17.76 15.82 -1.53
N ALA A 115 16.87 16.14 -2.47
CA ALA A 115 15.45 16.36 -2.19
C ALA A 115 14.75 15.10 -1.67
N VAL A 116 15.06 13.92 -2.22
CA VAL A 116 14.52 12.64 -1.74
C VAL A 116 14.96 12.37 -0.29
N TYR A 117 16.25 12.57 0.01
CA TYR A 117 16.79 12.43 1.36
C TYR A 117 16.11 13.38 2.35
N GLU A 118 16.09 14.67 2.02
CA GLU A 118 15.55 15.73 2.90
C GLU A 118 14.05 15.55 3.13
N TYR A 119 13.25 15.31 2.07
CA TYR A 119 11.82 15.10 2.22
C TYR A 119 11.48 13.88 3.09
N THR A 120 12.20 12.77 2.90
CA THR A 120 12.01 11.58 3.72
C THR A 120 12.35 11.86 5.19
N ARG A 121 13.46 12.58 5.44
CA ARG A 121 13.87 12.98 6.79
C ARG A 121 12.84 13.91 7.43
N GLU A 122 12.42 14.96 6.75
CA GLU A 122 11.50 15.99 7.28
C GLU A 122 10.14 15.40 7.67
N VAL A 123 9.57 14.53 6.82
CA VAL A 123 8.31 13.83 7.13
C VAL A 123 8.45 12.98 8.39
N LEU A 124 9.54 12.22 8.50
CA LEU A 124 9.77 11.34 9.65
C LEU A 124 10.14 12.10 10.92
N GLU A 125 10.87 13.22 10.83
CA GLU A 125 11.14 14.12 11.96
C GLU A 125 9.85 14.76 12.49
N ALA A 126 8.92 15.13 11.60
CA ALA A 126 7.61 15.65 12.00
C ALA A 126 6.78 14.58 12.76
N LEU A 127 6.75 13.35 12.26
CA LEU A 127 6.09 12.22 12.92
C LEU A 127 6.78 11.85 14.25
N GLN A 128 8.12 11.85 14.29
CA GLN A 128 8.89 11.62 15.53
C GLN A 128 8.58 12.69 16.58
N SER A 129 8.54 13.96 16.17
CA SER A 129 8.23 15.09 17.06
C SER A 129 6.80 15.04 17.61
N GLN A 130 5.86 14.46 16.85
CA GLN A 130 4.50 14.18 17.31
C GLN A 130 4.40 12.94 18.22
N GLY A 131 5.45 12.11 18.27
CA GLY A 131 5.46 10.84 18.99
C GLY A 131 4.79 9.70 18.24
N THR A 132 4.68 9.80 16.90
CA THR A 132 3.95 8.88 16.03
C THR A 132 4.81 8.30 14.90
N LEU A 133 6.11 8.12 15.16
CA LEU A 133 7.04 7.53 14.18
C LEU A 133 6.48 6.17 13.68
N PRO A 134 6.52 5.89 12.36
CA PRO A 134 6.04 4.63 11.81
C PRO A 134 6.91 3.45 12.28
N ASP A 135 6.31 2.26 12.34
CA ASP A 135 7.01 1.01 12.68
C ASP A 135 7.78 0.46 11.47
N MET A 136 7.37 0.86 10.25
CA MET A 136 8.02 0.52 9.00
C MET A 136 7.83 1.64 7.97
N VAL A 137 8.82 1.83 7.11
CA VAL A 137 8.78 2.81 6.01
C VAL A 137 8.98 2.10 4.68
N GLN A 138 8.09 2.38 3.72
CA GLN A 138 8.20 1.95 2.33
C GLN A 138 8.78 3.10 1.50
N ILE A 139 9.89 2.83 0.80
CA ILE A 139 10.62 3.82 -0.01
C ILE A 139 10.21 3.65 -1.48
N GLY A 140 9.21 4.43 -1.90
CA GLY A 140 8.59 4.34 -3.23
C GLY A 140 7.39 3.38 -3.25
N ASN A 141 6.42 3.64 -4.14
CA ASN A 141 5.28 2.75 -4.37
C ASN A 141 5.38 2.08 -5.74
N GLU A 142 5.28 0.74 -5.77
CA GLU A 142 5.32 -0.10 -6.97
C GLU A 142 6.44 0.29 -7.96
N ILE A 143 7.66 0.41 -7.45
CA ILE A 143 8.81 0.99 -8.17
C ILE A 143 9.46 0.03 -9.19
N THR A 144 8.71 -0.96 -9.67
CA THR A 144 9.16 -1.91 -10.71
C THR A 144 9.73 -1.21 -11.94
N PRO A 145 9.09 -0.16 -12.51
CA PRO A 145 9.65 0.59 -13.64
C PRO A 145 10.59 1.72 -13.17
N GLY A 146 11.02 1.71 -11.90
CA GLY A 146 11.73 2.80 -11.25
C GLY A 146 10.82 3.78 -10.52
N MET A 147 11.37 4.92 -10.11
CA MET A 147 10.63 6.05 -9.50
C MET A 147 11.18 7.37 -10.02
N LEU A 148 10.45 8.48 -9.86
CA LEU A 148 10.93 9.82 -10.27
C LEU A 148 11.41 9.83 -11.74
N TRP A 149 10.49 9.52 -12.66
CA TRP A 149 10.80 9.29 -14.06
C TRP A 149 11.52 10.46 -14.75
N GLY A 150 12.42 10.08 -15.68
CA GLY A 150 13.54 10.90 -16.12
C GLY A 150 14.83 10.27 -15.62
N GLU A 151 15.19 10.57 -14.37
CA GLU A 151 16.44 10.12 -13.75
C GLU A 151 16.34 8.77 -13.04
N GLY A 152 15.16 8.33 -12.61
CA GLY A 152 15.01 7.06 -11.89
C GLY A 152 14.18 6.00 -12.61
N LYS A 153 13.85 6.15 -13.90
CA LYS A 153 13.06 5.18 -14.67
C LYS A 153 13.93 4.01 -15.14
N VAL A 154 13.55 2.75 -14.95
CA VAL A 154 14.33 1.57 -15.38
C VAL A 154 13.53 0.58 -16.25
N ASP A 155 12.57 1.09 -17.01
CA ASP A 155 11.73 0.30 -17.93
C ASP A 155 11.91 0.73 -19.39
N GLY A 156 11.64 -0.18 -20.32
CA GLY A 156 11.77 0.02 -21.76
C GLY A 156 13.20 0.38 -22.17
N ASP A 157 13.36 1.45 -22.97
CA ASP A 157 14.67 1.94 -23.41
C ASP A 157 15.55 2.47 -22.27
N SER A 158 14.98 2.66 -21.07
CA SER A 158 15.69 3.09 -19.87
C SER A 158 16.20 1.92 -19.00
N ASP A 159 15.96 0.65 -19.36
CA ASP A 159 16.57 -0.49 -18.63
C ASP A 159 18.07 -0.64 -18.99
N THR A 160 18.90 0.28 -18.49
CA THR A 160 20.36 0.29 -18.70
C THR A 160 21.14 0.31 -17.37
N PRO A 161 22.39 -0.18 -17.33
CA PRO A 161 23.19 -0.16 -16.11
C PRO A 161 23.34 1.23 -15.49
N GLU A 162 23.51 2.27 -16.30
CA GLU A 162 23.64 3.65 -15.82
C GLU A 162 22.36 4.15 -15.16
N GLN A 163 21.22 3.75 -15.69
CA GLN A 163 19.93 4.15 -15.19
C GLN A 163 19.55 3.42 -13.89
N TRP A 164 19.93 2.15 -13.77
CA TRP A 164 19.84 1.41 -12.51
C TRP A 164 20.73 2.00 -11.40
N GLU A 165 21.92 2.50 -11.73
CA GLU A 165 22.74 3.22 -10.76
C GLU A 165 22.05 4.51 -10.28
N GLN A 166 21.42 5.27 -11.18
CA GLN A 166 20.68 6.48 -10.79
C GLN A 166 19.45 6.14 -9.94
N PHE A 167 18.63 5.18 -10.38
CA PHE A 167 17.45 4.73 -9.64
C PHE A 167 17.81 4.24 -8.23
N THR A 168 18.80 3.35 -8.11
CA THR A 168 19.21 2.83 -6.79
C THR A 168 19.86 3.90 -5.91
N THR A 169 20.50 4.92 -6.50
CA THR A 169 21.00 6.09 -5.76
C THR A 169 19.84 6.89 -5.15
N LEU A 170 18.76 7.12 -5.89
CA LEU A 170 17.56 7.80 -5.37
C LEU A 170 16.90 6.99 -4.24
N VAL A 171 16.77 5.67 -4.41
CA VAL A 171 16.23 4.78 -3.35
C VAL A 171 17.10 4.83 -2.10
N LYS A 172 18.44 4.71 -2.24
CA LYS A 172 19.38 4.82 -1.12
C LYS A 172 19.30 6.17 -0.41
N ALA A 173 19.01 7.26 -1.14
CA ALA A 173 18.81 8.57 -0.53
C ALA A 173 17.56 8.60 0.37
N GLY A 174 16.45 8.00 -0.06
CA GLY A 174 15.25 7.84 0.76
C GLY A 174 15.53 7.00 2.01
N ILE A 175 16.20 5.86 1.84
CA ILE A 175 16.63 4.99 2.95
C ILE A 175 17.53 5.75 3.93
N ALA A 176 18.53 6.49 3.44
CA ALA A 176 19.41 7.28 4.27
C ALA A 176 18.67 8.38 5.03
N GLY A 177 17.66 9.01 4.39
CA GLY A 177 16.78 9.99 5.03
C GLY A 177 16.06 9.39 6.22
N ALA A 178 15.41 8.23 6.02
CA ALA A 178 14.74 7.50 7.08
C ALA A 178 15.70 7.08 8.21
N LYS A 179 16.81 6.45 7.86
CA LYS A 179 17.82 5.95 8.82
C LYS A 179 18.53 7.07 9.58
N SER A 180 18.49 8.31 9.10
CA SER A 180 19.03 9.47 9.84
C SER A 180 18.13 9.94 10.98
N VAL A 181 16.83 9.67 10.91
CA VAL A 181 15.86 9.95 11.98
C VAL A 181 15.88 8.85 13.04
N ASP A 182 15.93 7.60 12.60
CA ASP A 182 16.06 6.43 13.46
C ASP A 182 16.75 5.29 12.68
N SER A 183 17.92 4.87 13.17
CA SER A 183 18.74 3.84 12.52
C SER A 183 18.09 2.45 12.52
N ASP A 184 17.13 2.22 13.41
CA ASP A 184 16.47 0.93 13.61
C ASP A 184 15.16 0.80 12.81
N LEU A 185 14.71 1.87 12.12
CA LEU A 185 13.50 1.85 11.28
C LEU A 185 13.53 0.73 10.23
N SER A 186 12.51 -0.12 10.22
CA SER A 186 12.40 -1.17 9.20
C SER A 186 12.11 -0.56 7.83
N ILE A 187 12.89 -0.94 6.82
CA ILE A 187 12.78 -0.44 5.44
C ILE A 187 12.16 -1.50 4.54
N MET A 188 11.09 -1.13 3.85
CA MET A 188 10.44 -1.92 2.82
C MET A 188 10.76 -1.39 1.42
N ILE A 189 10.97 -2.30 0.48
CA ILE A 189 10.99 -2.04 -0.95
C ILE A 189 9.81 -2.76 -1.59
N HIS A 190 9.02 -2.06 -2.40
CA HIS A 190 7.73 -2.52 -2.91
C HIS A 190 7.68 -2.55 -4.44
N ILE A 191 7.24 -3.69 -5.02
CA ILE A 191 6.98 -3.87 -6.46
C ILE A 191 5.62 -4.51 -6.73
N ASP A 192 5.04 -4.26 -7.91
CA ASP A 192 3.71 -4.77 -8.33
C ASP A 192 3.70 -6.24 -8.80
N ARG A 193 4.79 -6.98 -8.58
CA ARG A 193 5.07 -8.28 -9.24
C ARG A 193 4.79 -9.49 -8.35
N GLY A 194 3.74 -9.45 -7.54
CA GLY A 194 3.42 -10.50 -6.55
C GLY A 194 3.34 -11.92 -7.10
N ALA A 195 2.90 -12.10 -8.35
CA ALA A 195 2.81 -13.40 -9.03
C ALA A 195 3.79 -13.56 -10.22
N ASP A 196 4.77 -12.66 -10.37
CA ASP A 196 5.77 -12.72 -11.44
C ASP A 196 7.16 -12.91 -10.85
N HIS A 197 7.59 -14.17 -10.75
CA HIS A 197 8.89 -14.53 -10.21
C HIS A 197 10.08 -14.04 -11.06
N PRO A 198 10.10 -14.22 -12.39
CA PRO A 198 11.18 -13.70 -13.23
C PRO A 198 11.45 -12.20 -13.03
N THR A 199 10.41 -11.38 -13.02
CA THR A 199 10.56 -9.93 -12.84
C THR A 199 10.96 -9.58 -11.41
N SER A 200 10.31 -10.19 -10.41
CA SER A 200 10.65 -9.97 -9.00
C SER A 200 12.11 -10.29 -8.71
N ARG A 201 12.60 -11.43 -9.20
CA ARG A 201 13.99 -11.85 -9.04
C ARG A 201 14.96 -10.88 -9.70
N ASN A 202 14.70 -10.49 -10.95
CA ASN A 202 15.56 -9.54 -11.67
C ASN A 202 15.69 -8.22 -10.89
N PHE A 203 14.56 -7.69 -10.41
CA PHE A 203 14.52 -6.45 -9.65
C PHE A 203 15.34 -6.53 -8.36
N TYR A 204 15.08 -7.54 -7.52
CA TYR A 204 15.75 -7.65 -6.22
C TYR A 204 17.22 -8.07 -6.33
N ASP A 205 17.59 -8.86 -7.34
CA ASP A 205 19.00 -9.16 -7.64
C ASP A 205 19.78 -7.87 -7.94
N ARG A 206 19.25 -7.00 -8.80
CA ARG A 206 19.88 -5.71 -9.10
C ARG A 206 19.99 -4.82 -7.87
N PHE A 207 18.97 -4.79 -7.01
CA PHE A 207 19.04 -4.04 -5.75
C PHE A 207 20.18 -4.54 -4.86
N LEU A 208 20.38 -5.85 -4.75
CA LEU A 208 21.49 -6.42 -3.98
C LEU A 208 22.84 -6.16 -4.64
N GLU A 209 22.95 -6.27 -5.97
CA GLU A 209 24.16 -5.96 -6.74
C GLU A 209 24.60 -4.51 -6.56
N HIS A 210 23.65 -3.57 -6.54
CA HIS A 210 23.91 -2.16 -6.25
C HIS A 210 24.06 -1.89 -4.74
N GLY A 211 23.90 -2.87 -3.85
CA GLY A 211 24.06 -2.68 -2.40
C GLY A 211 22.96 -1.83 -1.75
N VAL A 212 21.72 -1.90 -2.26
CA VAL A 212 20.55 -1.32 -1.59
C VAL A 212 20.22 -2.18 -0.37
N ASN A 213 20.32 -1.60 0.83
CA ASN A 213 20.05 -2.30 2.08
C ASN A 213 18.63 -2.04 2.57
N PHE A 214 17.81 -3.10 2.65
CA PHE A 214 16.42 -3.04 3.08
C PHE A 214 16.06 -4.32 3.87
N ASP A 215 14.97 -4.27 4.62
CA ASP A 215 14.60 -5.31 5.58
C ASP A 215 13.49 -6.21 5.05
N VAL A 216 12.49 -5.62 4.36
CA VAL A 216 11.25 -6.28 3.96
C VAL A 216 10.99 -6.15 2.45
N ILE A 217 10.58 -7.25 1.84
CA ILE A 217 10.04 -7.31 0.47
C ILE A 217 8.54 -7.00 0.53
N GLY A 218 8.10 -5.95 -0.13
CA GLY A 218 6.70 -5.61 -0.36
C GLY A 218 6.26 -6.04 -1.76
N LEU A 219 5.06 -6.61 -1.87
CA LEU A 219 4.47 -7.01 -3.16
C LEU A 219 3.00 -6.58 -3.26
N SER A 220 2.57 -6.11 -4.43
CA SER A 220 1.14 -6.06 -4.77
C SER A 220 0.68 -7.37 -5.40
N PHE A 221 -0.53 -7.81 -5.05
CA PHE A 221 -1.20 -8.93 -5.68
C PHE A 221 -2.71 -8.70 -5.80
N TYR A 222 -3.16 -8.56 -7.04
CA TYR A 222 -4.57 -8.55 -7.42
C TYR A 222 -4.80 -9.69 -8.43
N SER A 223 -5.69 -10.64 -8.13
CA SER A 223 -5.84 -11.84 -8.96
C SER A 223 -6.30 -11.54 -10.39
N TRP A 224 -6.99 -10.41 -10.62
CA TRP A 224 -7.45 -10.01 -11.95
C TRP A 224 -6.37 -9.33 -12.80
N TRP A 225 -5.23 -8.95 -12.24
CA TRP A 225 -4.12 -8.33 -12.97
C TRP A 225 -2.85 -9.17 -12.97
N HIS A 226 -2.51 -9.81 -11.86
CA HIS A 226 -1.16 -10.32 -11.62
C HIS A 226 -1.02 -11.83 -11.86
N GLY A 227 -2.08 -12.62 -11.68
CA GLY A 227 -2.04 -14.07 -11.85
C GLY A 227 -2.84 -14.82 -10.79
N THR A 228 -2.56 -16.11 -10.65
CA THR A 228 -3.28 -17.00 -9.72
C THR A 228 -2.66 -16.99 -8.32
N LEU A 229 -3.38 -17.56 -7.33
CA LEU A 229 -2.83 -17.78 -5.99
C LEU A 229 -1.64 -18.77 -6.00
N ASP A 230 -1.61 -19.71 -6.94
CA ASP A 230 -0.49 -20.63 -7.13
C ASP A 230 0.77 -19.89 -7.63
N ASP A 231 0.59 -18.93 -8.55
CA ASP A 231 1.69 -18.08 -9.04
C ASP A 231 2.25 -17.20 -7.91
N LEU A 232 1.37 -16.64 -7.07
CA LEU A 232 1.76 -15.91 -5.86
C LEU A 232 2.55 -16.83 -4.91
N GLN A 233 2.03 -18.01 -4.58
CA GLN A 233 2.71 -18.96 -3.69
C GLN A 233 4.10 -19.32 -4.23
N HIS A 234 4.20 -19.59 -5.53
CA HIS A 234 5.48 -19.90 -6.17
C HIS A 234 6.47 -18.73 -6.02
N ASN A 235 6.04 -17.51 -6.30
CA ASN A 235 6.90 -16.34 -6.18
C ASN A 235 7.36 -16.11 -4.73
N LEU A 236 6.43 -16.13 -3.76
CA LEU A 236 6.76 -15.96 -2.34
C LEU A 236 7.80 -17.00 -1.88
N ASN A 237 7.65 -18.26 -2.30
CA ASN A 237 8.57 -19.34 -1.96
C ASN A 237 9.99 -19.09 -2.49
N GLU A 238 10.11 -18.73 -3.76
CA GLU A 238 11.40 -18.47 -4.39
C GLU A 238 12.08 -17.24 -3.79
N LEU A 239 11.34 -16.15 -3.55
CA LEU A 239 11.87 -14.93 -2.94
C LEU A 239 12.35 -15.19 -1.50
N ALA A 240 11.56 -15.92 -0.70
CA ALA A 240 11.91 -16.27 0.67
C ALA A 240 13.20 -17.11 0.73
N MET A 241 13.32 -18.12 -0.14
CA MET A 241 14.50 -18.99 -0.19
C MET A 241 15.75 -18.27 -0.71
N ARG A 242 15.58 -17.34 -1.67
CA ARG A 242 16.70 -16.62 -2.29
C ARG A 242 17.24 -15.50 -1.42
N TYR A 243 16.37 -14.69 -0.84
CA TYR A 243 16.76 -13.44 -0.17
C TYR A 243 16.76 -13.55 1.35
N ASN A 244 16.05 -14.54 1.92
CA ASN A 244 15.90 -14.72 3.37
C ASN A 244 15.39 -13.45 4.10
N LYS A 245 14.63 -12.62 3.39
CA LYS A 245 13.96 -11.42 3.91
C LYS A 245 12.51 -11.73 4.22
N ASP A 246 11.95 -10.98 5.15
CA ASP A 246 10.52 -11.06 5.43
C ASP A 246 9.76 -10.44 4.25
N ILE A 247 8.58 -10.97 3.98
CA ILE A 247 7.76 -10.63 2.82
C ILE A 247 6.36 -10.27 3.32
N ILE A 248 5.83 -9.17 2.80
CA ILE A 248 4.48 -8.69 3.04
C ILE A 248 3.82 -8.45 1.69
N VAL A 249 2.59 -8.96 1.50
CA VAL A 249 1.76 -8.55 0.37
C VAL A 249 1.03 -7.25 0.76
N VAL A 250 1.56 -6.11 0.36
CA VAL A 250 1.13 -4.79 0.87
C VAL A 250 -0.06 -4.19 0.14
N GLU A 251 -0.47 -4.79 -0.98
CA GLU A 251 -1.69 -4.41 -1.67
C GLU A 251 -2.40 -5.65 -2.21
N THR A 252 -3.67 -5.79 -1.83
CA THR A 252 -4.59 -6.80 -2.35
C THR A 252 -6.03 -6.35 -2.11
N ALA A 253 -6.97 -6.88 -2.88
CA ALA A 253 -8.40 -6.79 -2.61
C ALA A 253 -9.15 -7.87 -3.41
N TYR A 254 -10.44 -8.05 -3.13
CA TYR A 254 -11.31 -8.93 -3.92
C TYR A 254 -12.76 -8.40 -3.94
N PRO A 255 -13.53 -8.56 -5.02
CA PRO A 255 -14.89 -8.01 -5.09
C PRO A 255 -15.89 -8.78 -4.24
N TRP A 256 -16.73 -8.04 -3.51
CA TRP A 256 -17.93 -8.58 -2.84
C TRP A 256 -19.18 -8.47 -3.72
N THR A 257 -19.10 -7.73 -4.83
CA THR A 257 -20.15 -7.62 -5.85
C THR A 257 -19.56 -7.14 -7.19
N LEU A 258 -20.23 -7.42 -8.31
CA LEU A 258 -19.93 -6.82 -9.63
C LEU A 258 -20.79 -5.58 -9.93
N ASN A 259 -21.78 -5.29 -9.08
CA ASN A 259 -22.71 -4.19 -9.32
C ASN A 259 -22.14 -2.87 -8.82
N ALA A 260 -22.28 -1.83 -9.63
CA ALA A 260 -22.06 -0.46 -9.18
C ALA A 260 -23.29 0.10 -8.47
N PRO A 261 -23.13 0.94 -7.44
CA PRO A 261 -24.22 1.75 -6.94
C PRO A 261 -24.64 2.79 -7.99
N GLU A 262 -25.89 3.26 -7.92
CA GLU A 262 -26.42 4.21 -8.91
C GLU A 262 -25.57 5.48 -8.99
N GLY A 263 -25.05 5.78 -10.18
CA GLY A 263 -24.27 7.00 -10.44
C GLY A 263 -22.79 6.93 -10.05
N PHE A 264 -22.28 5.73 -9.74
CA PHE A 264 -20.86 5.46 -9.48
C PHE A 264 -20.34 4.36 -10.41
N SER A 265 -19.02 4.25 -10.54
CA SER A 265 -18.36 3.17 -11.27
C SER A 265 -17.71 2.18 -10.29
N VAL A 266 -17.37 1.00 -10.82
CA VAL A 266 -16.62 -0.04 -10.10
C VAL A 266 -15.61 -0.67 -11.04
N ILE A 267 -14.45 -1.06 -10.52
CA ILE A 267 -13.29 -1.49 -11.32
C ILE A 267 -13.36 -2.97 -11.73
N VAL A 268 -13.98 -3.81 -10.90
CA VAL A 268 -14.28 -5.21 -11.22
C VAL A 268 -15.77 -5.35 -11.43
N ASN A 269 -16.22 -5.49 -12.67
CA ASN A 269 -17.64 -5.52 -13.04
C ASN A 269 -18.02 -6.70 -13.97
N GLU A 270 -17.06 -7.56 -14.32
CA GLU A 270 -17.27 -8.72 -15.17
C GLU A 270 -16.82 -10.02 -14.50
N GLU A 271 -17.57 -11.10 -14.71
CA GLU A 271 -17.22 -12.46 -14.25
C GLU A 271 -15.86 -12.93 -14.79
N SER A 272 -15.45 -12.43 -15.96
CA SER A 272 -14.15 -12.72 -16.60
C SER A 272 -12.95 -12.24 -15.78
N GLN A 273 -13.16 -11.27 -14.88
CA GLN A 273 -12.13 -10.73 -14.00
C GLN A 273 -12.02 -11.52 -12.69
N LEU A 274 -12.99 -12.39 -12.38
CA LEU A 274 -13.00 -13.14 -11.13
C LEU A 274 -12.07 -14.35 -11.20
N HIS A 275 -11.52 -14.70 -10.05
CA HIS A 275 -10.88 -15.99 -9.88
C HIS A 275 -11.96 -17.08 -9.89
N GLU A 276 -11.76 -18.15 -10.66
CA GLU A 276 -12.79 -19.15 -10.99
C GLU A 276 -13.46 -19.80 -9.76
N ALA A 277 -12.73 -19.89 -8.64
CA ALA A 277 -13.21 -20.50 -7.41
C ALA A 277 -14.04 -19.56 -6.50
N TYR A 278 -14.02 -18.25 -6.72
CA TYR A 278 -14.60 -17.28 -5.77
C TYR A 278 -15.54 -16.29 -6.47
N PRO A 279 -16.87 -16.46 -6.35
CA PRO A 279 -17.83 -15.53 -6.94
C PRO A 279 -17.78 -14.18 -6.22
N ALA A 280 -18.13 -13.09 -6.92
CA ALA A 280 -18.23 -11.74 -6.34
C ALA A 280 -19.43 -11.62 -5.39
N THR A 281 -19.23 -12.11 -4.18
CA THR A 281 -20.19 -12.14 -3.07
C THR A 281 -19.41 -11.91 -1.77
N VAL A 282 -20.08 -11.51 -0.69
CA VAL A 282 -19.43 -11.37 0.63
C VAL A 282 -18.74 -12.67 1.07
N GLU A 283 -19.40 -13.82 0.85
CA GLU A 283 -18.81 -15.14 1.16
C GLU A 283 -17.62 -15.47 0.25
N GLY A 284 -17.71 -15.19 -1.04
CA GLY A 284 -16.61 -15.39 -1.98
C GLY A 284 -15.40 -14.51 -1.69
N GLN A 285 -15.62 -13.24 -1.34
CA GLN A 285 -14.57 -12.33 -0.87
C GLN A 285 -13.88 -12.88 0.39
N ALA A 286 -14.65 -13.36 1.38
CA ALA A 286 -14.10 -13.96 2.59
C ALA A 286 -13.30 -15.24 2.31
N ASN A 287 -13.80 -16.12 1.43
CA ASN A 287 -13.13 -17.38 1.08
C ASN A 287 -11.84 -17.13 0.29
N TYR A 288 -11.85 -16.18 -0.66
CA TYR A 288 -10.64 -15.75 -1.36
C TYR A 288 -9.59 -15.25 -0.38
N MET A 289 -9.97 -14.36 0.55
CA MET A 289 -9.03 -13.80 1.52
C MET A 289 -8.44 -14.87 2.44
N LYS A 290 -9.20 -15.88 2.86
CA LYS A 290 -8.68 -17.00 3.66
C LYS A 290 -7.61 -17.80 2.91
N ASP A 291 -7.86 -18.13 1.65
CA ASP A 291 -6.90 -18.90 0.85
C ASP A 291 -5.68 -18.05 0.49
N PHE A 292 -5.87 -16.76 0.22
CA PHE A 292 -4.79 -15.79 0.04
C PHE A 292 -3.91 -15.66 1.29
N ILE A 293 -4.49 -15.55 2.49
CA ILE A 293 -3.74 -15.48 3.75
C ILE A 293 -2.96 -16.77 3.98
N SER A 294 -3.59 -17.93 3.73
CA SER A 294 -2.93 -19.24 3.81
C SER A 294 -1.71 -19.33 2.88
N VAL A 295 -1.78 -18.77 1.66
CA VAL A 295 -0.62 -18.71 0.75
C VAL A 295 0.56 -17.95 1.37
N ILE A 296 0.29 -16.83 2.03
CA ILE A 296 1.32 -16.04 2.71
C ILE A 296 1.89 -16.81 3.91
N GLU A 297 1.04 -17.34 4.78
CA GLU A 297 1.45 -18.10 5.98
C GLU A 297 2.30 -19.34 5.62
N ASN A 298 2.02 -19.96 4.48
CA ASN A 298 2.77 -21.14 3.99
C ASN A 298 4.11 -20.79 3.33
N THR A 299 4.49 -19.51 3.26
CA THR A 299 5.79 -19.10 2.75
C THR A 299 6.92 -19.71 3.60
N PRO A 300 7.91 -20.39 2.99
CA PRO A 300 9.00 -21.09 3.65
C PRO A 300 9.70 -20.27 4.74
N ASN A 301 10.11 -20.97 5.80
CA ASN A 301 10.82 -20.41 6.95
C ASN A 301 10.06 -19.31 7.69
N GLY A 302 8.74 -19.23 7.52
CA GLY A 302 7.90 -18.20 8.15
C GLY A 302 8.19 -16.80 7.62
N LYS A 303 8.61 -16.69 6.36
CA LYS A 303 8.99 -15.41 5.74
C LYS A 303 7.82 -14.59 5.22
N GLY A 304 6.66 -15.20 4.97
CA GLY A 304 5.43 -14.45 4.73
C GLY A 304 4.86 -13.98 6.07
N ILE A 305 5.07 -12.71 6.40
CA ILE A 305 4.76 -12.18 7.73
C ILE A 305 3.46 -11.37 7.78
N GLY A 306 2.75 -11.23 6.66
CA GLY A 306 1.42 -10.64 6.63
C GLY A 306 1.05 -9.95 5.33
N PHE A 307 -0.01 -9.16 5.39
CA PHE A 307 -0.53 -8.42 4.26
C PHE A 307 -1.17 -7.09 4.67
N TYR A 308 -1.45 -6.24 3.68
CA TYR A 308 -2.33 -5.08 3.83
C TYR A 308 -3.44 -5.15 2.78
N TYR A 309 -4.71 -5.12 3.20
CA TYR A 309 -5.83 -4.95 2.27
C TYR A 309 -5.87 -3.50 1.81
N TRP A 310 -5.95 -3.28 0.50
CA TRP A 310 -5.90 -1.92 -0.04
C TRP A 310 -7.29 -1.28 -0.05
N GLU A 311 -7.42 -0.16 0.68
CA GLU A 311 -8.63 0.67 0.77
C GLU A 311 -9.92 -0.12 1.07
N PRO A 312 -9.98 -0.86 2.20
CA PRO A 312 -11.14 -1.68 2.54
C PRO A 312 -12.39 -0.85 2.83
N ALA A 313 -12.26 0.47 2.95
CA ALA A 313 -13.30 1.37 3.40
C ALA A 313 -13.59 2.51 2.43
N TRP A 314 -13.03 2.48 1.21
CA TRP A 314 -13.27 3.53 0.21
C TRP A 314 -14.67 3.41 -0.40
N ILE A 315 -15.66 3.78 0.40
CA ILE A 315 -17.09 3.80 0.07
C ILE A 315 -17.43 5.00 -0.83
N PRO A 316 -18.54 4.94 -1.59
CA PRO A 316 -18.94 6.01 -2.50
C PRO A 316 -19.63 7.17 -1.76
N SER A 317 -18.97 7.77 -0.78
CA SER A 317 -19.52 8.88 0.04
C SER A 317 -19.64 10.20 -0.72
N GLN A 318 -18.87 10.37 -1.80
CA GLN A 318 -18.86 11.58 -2.63
C GLN A 318 -18.46 11.26 -4.08
N LYS A 319 -18.75 12.19 -5.00
CA LYS A 319 -18.46 12.03 -6.44
C LYS A 319 -17.08 12.56 -6.84
N GLU A 320 -16.67 13.66 -6.22
CA GLU A 320 -15.39 14.29 -6.51
C GLU A 320 -14.41 13.87 -5.42
N TRP A 321 -13.22 13.45 -5.84
CA TRP A 321 -12.15 13.02 -4.95
C TRP A 321 -10.89 13.83 -5.23
N SER A 322 -10.10 14.04 -4.19
CA SER A 322 -8.85 14.79 -4.20
C SER A 322 -7.82 14.24 -5.20
N VAL A 323 -7.96 12.95 -5.53
CA VAL A 323 -7.14 12.19 -6.50
C VAL A 323 -7.43 12.55 -7.96
N GLY A 324 -8.51 13.30 -8.23
CA GLY A 324 -8.83 13.80 -9.58
C GLY A 324 -9.56 12.81 -10.49
N HIS A 325 -10.05 11.68 -9.96
CA HIS A 325 -10.93 10.75 -10.65
C HIS A 325 -12.00 10.20 -9.70
N GLU A 326 -13.03 9.57 -10.25
CA GLU A 326 -14.08 8.91 -9.46
C GLU A 326 -13.56 7.69 -8.69
N ASN A 327 -14.22 7.35 -7.57
CA ASN A 327 -13.95 6.13 -6.82
C ASN A 327 -14.55 4.91 -7.54
N GLY A 328 -13.68 4.13 -8.18
CA GLY A 328 -14.02 2.83 -8.77
C GLY A 328 -13.79 1.63 -7.85
N TRP A 329 -13.41 1.84 -6.58
CA TRP A 329 -12.96 0.79 -5.66
C TRP A 329 -14.04 0.23 -4.73
N SER A 330 -15.20 0.87 -4.67
CA SER A 330 -16.22 0.57 -3.66
C SER A 330 -16.72 -0.87 -3.61
N ASN A 331 -16.70 -1.61 -4.73
CA ASN A 331 -17.12 -3.02 -4.77
C ASN A 331 -16.03 -4.00 -4.29
N LEU A 332 -14.82 -3.49 -4.03
CA LEU A 332 -13.69 -4.21 -3.44
C LEU A 332 -13.58 -3.93 -1.94
N ALA A 333 -14.36 -3.02 -1.37
CA ALA A 333 -14.37 -2.70 0.05
C ALA A 333 -14.80 -3.91 0.94
N LEU A 334 -14.50 -3.84 2.23
CA LEU A 334 -15.01 -4.71 3.29
C LEU A 334 -16.21 -4.09 4.02
N PHE A 335 -16.80 -3.06 3.41
CA PHE A 335 -18.02 -2.37 3.82
C PHE A 335 -18.93 -2.27 2.60
N ASP A 336 -20.25 -2.32 2.82
CA ASP A 336 -21.20 -2.04 1.74
C ASP A 336 -21.18 -0.55 1.36
N PHE A 337 -21.93 -0.20 0.31
CA PHE A 337 -21.95 1.17 -0.20
C PHE A 337 -22.49 2.21 0.80
N GLU A 338 -23.19 1.77 1.85
CA GLU A 338 -23.70 2.64 2.92
C GLU A 338 -22.76 2.68 4.14
N GLY A 339 -21.58 2.06 4.05
CA GLY A 339 -20.58 2.04 5.11
C GLY A 339 -20.87 1.02 6.21
N LYS A 340 -21.74 0.03 5.98
CA LYS A 340 -21.95 -1.07 6.92
C LYS A 340 -20.93 -2.17 6.69
N LYS A 341 -20.31 -2.62 7.78
CA LYS A 341 -19.34 -3.71 7.78
C LYS A 341 -19.90 -4.96 7.11
N LEU A 342 -19.14 -5.54 6.17
CA LEU A 342 -19.41 -6.85 5.59
C LEU A 342 -18.83 -7.96 6.47
N ASP A 343 -19.42 -9.15 6.41
CA ASP A 343 -18.91 -10.32 7.16
C ASP A 343 -17.52 -10.78 6.67
N SER A 344 -17.11 -10.34 5.48
CA SER A 344 -15.78 -10.54 4.91
C SER A 344 -14.67 -9.76 5.62
N LEU A 345 -14.98 -8.86 6.56
CA LEU A 345 -13.97 -8.27 7.45
C LEU A 345 -13.49 -9.26 8.55
N GLN A 346 -14.09 -10.46 8.62
CA GLN A 346 -13.72 -11.52 9.56
C GLN A 346 -13.18 -12.73 8.79
N PHE A 347 -11.87 -12.78 8.55
CA PHE A 347 -11.19 -13.93 7.93
C PHE A 347 -10.16 -14.56 8.84
#